data_AF-A0A538FRH7-F1
#
_entry.id   AF-A0A538FRH7-F1
#
_cell.length_a   1.000
_cell.length_b   1.000
_cell.length_c   1.000
_cell.angle_alpha   90.00
_cell.angle_beta   90.00
_cell.angle_gamma   90.00
#
_symmetry.space_group_name_H-M   'P 1'
#
loop_
_entity.id
_entity.type
_entity.pdbx_description
1 polymer ?
#
loop_
_entity_poly.entity_id
_entity_poly.type
_entity_poly.pdbx_seq_one_letter_code
_entity_poly.pdbx_strand_id
1 'polypeptide(L)'
;MERSYGVVWKEGSRGPVPGKLELLPRILRLEGLDSIREVPYEAVAAIRVGRSASDRINGGGPSVVVERNLGDPITIATVAQPSVVGEIAERLAALRLGAQTSRRVVVIVPLKPDAHASVSRLLKQGPPFDPAAIEALDRHDVFLTSDEAVFVFEAHLGSDALGPLLSDPKLWEAVSAWGEYVAGPPRIAEEAFSWGRSEPADEVSFLPTPGPGDSDGGDIY
;
A
#
# COMPACT_ATOMS: atom_id res chain seq x y z
N MET A 1 17.35 -6.20 6.57
CA MET A 1 18.16 -7.23 5.87
C MET A 1 17.34 -7.70 4.69
N GLU A 2 17.77 -7.35 3.47
CA GLU A 2 17.16 -7.87 2.24
C GLU A 2 17.40 -9.38 2.17
N ARG A 3 16.33 -10.17 2.02
CA ARG A 3 16.41 -11.62 1.84
C ARG A 3 16.05 -11.96 0.41
N SER A 4 16.92 -12.75 -0.20
CA SER A 4 16.78 -13.25 -1.56
C SER A 4 16.46 -14.74 -1.54
N TYR A 5 15.52 -15.15 -2.40
CA TYR A 5 15.06 -16.53 -2.51
C TYR A 5 15.19 -16.99 -3.96
N GLY A 6 15.72 -18.21 -4.17
CA GLY A 6 15.61 -18.88 -5.46
C GLY A 6 14.19 -19.37 -5.69
N VAL A 7 13.56 -18.97 -6.79
CA VAL A 7 12.15 -19.24 -7.07
C VAL A 7 11.93 -19.61 -8.54
N VAL A 8 10.78 -20.22 -8.80
CA VAL A 8 10.15 -20.23 -10.11
C VAL A 8 8.84 -19.46 -9.97
N TRP A 9 8.56 -18.54 -10.88
CA TRP A 9 7.36 -17.72 -10.81
C TRP A 9 6.63 -17.68 -12.15
N LYS A 10 5.33 -17.44 -12.14
CA LYS A 10 4.53 -17.22 -13.35
C LYS A 10 3.48 -16.14 -13.10
N GLU A 11 3.13 -15.41 -14.15
CA GLU A 11 2.07 -14.41 -14.13
C GLU A 11 0.90 -14.93 -14.99
N GLY A 12 -0.27 -15.11 -14.38
CA GLY A 12 -1.46 -15.63 -15.05
C GLY A 12 -1.22 -16.97 -15.74
N SER A 13 -1.54 -17.04 -17.03
CA SER A 13 -1.36 -18.22 -17.89
C SER A 13 0.01 -18.29 -18.57
N ARG A 14 0.94 -17.37 -18.27
CA ARG A 14 2.27 -17.37 -18.87
C ARG A 14 3.11 -18.55 -18.36
N GLY A 15 4.10 -18.91 -19.17
CA GLY A 15 5.06 -19.95 -18.82
C GLY A 15 5.84 -19.60 -17.56
N PRO A 16 6.22 -20.60 -16.74
CA PRO A 16 7.02 -20.37 -15.54
C PRO A 16 8.43 -19.92 -15.86
N VAL A 17 8.90 -18.93 -15.11
CA VAL A 17 10.21 -18.29 -15.21
C VAL A 17 11.02 -18.65 -13.97
N PRO A 18 12.16 -19.36 -14.11
CA PRO A 18 13.08 -19.56 -13.01
C PRO A 18 13.85 -18.26 -12.72
N GLY A 19 14.16 -18.02 -11.46
CA GLY A 19 14.98 -16.88 -11.08
C GLY A 19 14.98 -16.59 -9.59
N LYS A 20 14.92 -15.30 -9.24
CA LYS A 20 15.16 -14.79 -7.90
C LYS A 20 13.98 -13.93 -7.43
N LEU A 21 13.61 -14.09 -6.18
CA LEU A 21 12.68 -13.21 -5.47
C LEU A 21 13.47 -12.40 -4.44
N GLU A 22 13.31 -11.09 -4.47
CA GLU A 22 13.80 -10.17 -3.47
C GLU A 22 12.62 -9.44 -2.82
N LEU A 23 12.57 -9.48 -1.49
CA LEU A 23 11.61 -8.71 -0.70
C LEU A 23 12.31 -7.41 -0.27
N LEU A 24 12.20 -6.39 -1.13
CA LEU A 24 12.72 -5.05 -0.85
C LEU A 24 11.73 -4.30 0.06
N PRO A 25 12.12 -3.15 0.65
CA PRO A 25 11.27 -2.45 1.63
C PRO A 25 9.88 -2.05 1.13
N ARG A 26 9.73 -1.73 -0.17
CA ARG A 26 8.45 -1.24 -0.75
C ARG A 26 7.90 -2.10 -1.88
N ILE A 27 8.74 -2.95 -2.46
CA ILE A 27 8.38 -3.74 -3.64
C ILE A 27 8.81 -5.19 -3.46
N LEU A 28 7.98 -6.10 -3.97
CA LEU A 28 8.41 -7.44 -4.33
C LEU A 28 9.06 -7.37 -5.70
N ARG A 29 10.32 -7.81 -5.80
CA ARG A 29 11.05 -7.88 -7.07
C ARG A 29 11.29 -9.33 -7.46
N LEU A 30 10.81 -9.70 -8.65
CA LEU A 30 11.05 -10.97 -9.29
C LEU A 30 11.96 -10.75 -10.49
N GLU A 31 13.09 -11.44 -10.49
CA GLU A 31 14.05 -11.42 -11.57
C GLU A 31 14.09 -12.80 -12.22
N GLY A 32 14.00 -12.84 -13.53
CA GLY A 32 14.24 -14.01 -14.37
C GLY A 32 15.30 -13.69 -15.42
N LEU A 33 15.65 -14.66 -16.27
CA LEU A 33 16.75 -14.54 -17.22
C LEU A 33 16.67 -13.28 -18.11
N ASP A 34 15.50 -13.00 -18.67
CA ASP A 34 15.25 -11.86 -19.58
C ASP A 34 14.06 -11.00 -19.14
N SER A 35 13.64 -11.12 -17.88
CA SER A 35 12.44 -10.46 -17.38
C SER A 35 12.59 -10.03 -15.94
N ILE A 36 12.26 -8.76 -15.67
CA ILE A 36 12.14 -8.24 -14.31
C ILE A 36 10.69 -7.85 -14.09
N ARG A 37 10.15 -8.23 -12.93
CA ARG A 37 8.81 -7.83 -12.49
C ARG A 37 8.90 -7.24 -11.09
N GLU A 38 8.48 -5.99 -10.98
CA GLU A 38 8.37 -5.29 -9.70
C GLU A 38 6.90 -5.07 -9.38
N VAL A 39 6.52 -5.43 -8.15
CA VAL A 39 5.15 -5.29 -7.66
C VAL A 39 5.21 -4.54 -6.33
N PRO A 40 4.71 -3.29 -6.28
CA PRO A 40 4.50 -2.58 -5.04
C PRO A 40 3.59 -3.34 -4.09
N TYR A 41 3.86 -3.32 -2.79
CA TYR A 41 3.04 -4.06 -1.81
C TYR A 41 1.61 -3.53 -1.69
N GLU A 42 1.41 -2.24 -1.97
CA GLU A 42 0.13 -1.55 -2.13
C GLU A 42 -0.75 -2.15 -3.25
N ALA A 43 -0.15 -2.56 -4.35
CA ALA A 43 -0.84 -3.18 -5.49
C ALA A 43 -1.24 -4.67 -5.25
N VAL A 44 -0.87 -5.24 -4.11
CA VAL A 44 -1.20 -6.62 -3.74
C VAL A 44 -2.59 -6.68 -3.08
N ALA A 45 -3.54 -7.36 -3.71
CA ALA A 45 -4.89 -7.57 -3.19
C ALA A 45 -4.90 -8.57 -2.04
N ALA A 46 -4.26 -9.73 -2.24
CA ALA A 46 -4.20 -10.79 -1.24
C ALA A 46 -2.95 -11.64 -1.42
N ILE A 47 -2.52 -12.29 -0.34
CA ILE A 47 -1.42 -13.25 -0.33
C ILE A 47 -1.95 -14.53 0.28
N ARG A 48 -1.78 -15.64 -0.44
CA ARG A 48 -2.20 -16.96 0.05
C ARG A 48 -1.18 -18.04 -0.30
N VAL A 49 -1.17 -19.11 0.48
CA VAL A 49 -0.42 -20.32 0.15
C VAL A 49 -1.30 -21.22 -0.70
N GLY A 50 -0.99 -21.30 -1.99
CA GLY A 50 -1.64 -22.17 -2.95
C GLY A 50 -1.23 -23.64 -2.75
N ARG A 51 -2.20 -24.50 -2.41
CA ARG A 51 -1.99 -25.94 -2.19
C ARG A 51 -2.68 -26.81 -3.26
N SER A 52 -3.60 -26.21 -4.01
CA SER A 52 -4.37 -26.87 -5.06
C SER A 52 -3.50 -27.17 -6.28
N ALA A 53 -3.94 -28.08 -7.15
CA ALA A 53 -3.20 -28.44 -8.37
C ALA A 53 -3.02 -27.24 -9.32
N SER A 54 -4.02 -26.35 -9.40
CA SER A 54 -3.98 -25.14 -10.24
C SER A 54 -2.96 -24.11 -9.76
N ASP A 55 -2.68 -24.08 -8.45
CA ASP A 55 -1.71 -23.17 -7.85
C ASP A 55 -0.27 -23.68 -7.98
N ARG A 56 -0.07 -24.97 -8.27
CA ARG A 56 1.28 -25.55 -8.35
C ARG A 56 1.96 -25.13 -9.64
N ILE A 57 3.24 -24.82 -9.53
CA ILE A 57 4.10 -24.63 -10.70
C ILE A 57 4.73 -25.98 -11.04
N ASN A 58 4.58 -26.41 -12.30
CA ASN A 58 5.11 -27.68 -12.81
C ASN A 58 4.70 -28.91 -11.98
N GLY A 59 3.50 -28.89 -11.38
CA GLY A 59 3.00 -29.99 -10.53
C GLY A 59 3.75 -30.17 -9.20
N GLY A 60 4.62 -29.23 -8.83
CA GLY A 60 5.48 -29.28 -7.64
C GLY A 60 4.75 -29.04 -6.31
N GLY A 61 5.52 -28.63 -5.30
CA GLY A 61 5.00 -28.34 -3.97
C GLY A 61 4.08 -27.10 -3.91
N PRO A 62 3.61 -26.74 -2.69
CA PRO A 62 2.85 -25.51 -2.48
C PRO A 62 3.54 -24.27 -3.04
N SER A 63 2.76 -23.26 -3.38
CA SER A 63 3.24 -21.97 -3.92
C SER A 63 2.70 -20.81 -3.09
N VAL A 64 3.37 -19.66 -3.17
CA VAL A 64 2.79 -18.38 -2.76
C VAL A 64 2.05 -17.81 -3.96
N VAL A 65 0.78 -17.47 -3.77
CA VAL A 65 -0.02 -16.77 -4.77
C VAL A 65 -0.21 -15.34 -4.29
N VAL A 66 0.28 -14.40 -5.11
CA VAL A 66 0.12 -12.96 -4.94
C VAL A 66 -0.99 -12.51 -5.87
N GLU A 67 -2.16 -12.28 -5.31
CA GLU A 67 -3.30 -11.69 -6.02
C GLU A 67 -3.11 -10.18 -6.06
N ARG A 68 -3.45 -9.56 -7.20
CA ARG A 68 -3.16 -8.16 -7.48
C ARG A 68 -4.45 -7.39 -7.67
N ASN A 69 -4.48 -6.13 -7.24
CA ASN A 69 -5.63 -5.25 -7.43
C ASN A 69 -5.94 -5.07 -8.93
N LEU A 70 -4.88 -5.01 -9.75
CA LEU A 70 -4.95 -4.92 -11.19
C LEU A 70 -3.97 -5.89 -11.86
N GLY A 71 -4.47 -6.66 -12.82
CA GLY A 71 -3.69 -7.60 -13.62
C GLY A 71 -3.70 -9.03 -13.08
N ASP A 72 -2.96 -9.90 -13.76
CA ASP A 72 -2.95 -11.33 -13.46
C ASP A 72 -2.23 -11.65 -12.14
N PRO A 73 -2.69 -12.68 -11.40
CA PRO A 73 -2.02 -13.13 -10.19
C PRO A 73 -0.64 -13.69 -10.50
N ILE A 74 0.29 -13.50 -9.57
CA ILE A 74 1.64 -14.05 -9.65
C ILE A 74 1.74 -15.25 -8.72
N THR A 75 2.10 -16.39 -9.28
CA THR A 75 2.37 -17.61 -8.51
C THR A 75 3.87 -17.77 -8.37
N ILE A 76 4.34 -18.12 -7.16
CA ILE A 76 5.76 -18.24 -6.83
C ILE A 76 5.98 -19.58 -6.11
N ALA A 77 6.82 -20.44 -6.67
CA ALA A 77 7.27 -21.69 -6.06
C ALA A 77 8.75 -21.58 -5.69
N THR A 78 9.13 -22.15 -4.54
CA THR A 78 10.53 -22.14 -4.08
C THR A 78 11.30 -23.30 -4.71
N VAL A 79 12.54 -23.07 -5.19
CA VAL A 79 13.34 -24.14 -5.83
C VAL A 79 14.01 -25.10 -4.85
N ALA A 80 14.32 -24.63 -3.64
CA ALA A 80 15.22 -25.36 -2.73
C ALA A 80 14.49 -26.08 -1.58
N GLN A 81 13.52 -25.44 -0.92
CA GLN A 81 12.93 -25.93 0.33
C GLN A 81 11.44 -25.56 0.43
N PRO A 82 10.52 -26.54 0.46
CA PRO A 82 9.08 -26.28 0.56
C PRO A 82 8.65 -25.51 1.83
N SER A 83 9.44 -25.60 2.91
CA SER A 83 9.23 -24.85 4.16
C SER A 83 9.31 -23.33 3.97
N VAL A 84 10.04 -22.86 2.95
CA VAL A 84 10.25 -21.43 2.68
C VAL A 84 8.99 -20.77 2.11
N VAL A 85 8.04 -21.54 1.56
CA VAL A 85 6.77 -21.01 1.04
C VAL A 85 5.96 -20.32 2.14
N GLY A 86 5.89 -20.93 3.32
CA GLY A 86 5.20 -20.33 4.48
C GLY A 86 5.88 -19.05 4.94
N GLU A 87 7.22 -19.06 5.03
CA GLU A 87 8.01 -17.88 5.40
C GLU A 87 7.80 -16.72 4.41
N ILE A 88 7.87 -16.98 3.09
CA ILE A 88 7.67 -15.94 2.07
C ILE A 88 6.25 -15.37 2.19
N ALA A 89 5.23 -16.22 2.35
CA ALA A 89 3.85 -15.77 2.49
C ALA A 89 3.66 -14.88 3.73
N GLU A 90 4.20 -15.30 4.88
CA GLU A 90 4.13 -14.53 6.12
C GLU A 90 4.84 -13.18 6.01
N ARG A 91 6.04 -13.16 5.45
CA ARG A 91 6.81 -11.92 5.25
C ARG A 91 6.11 -10.97 4.28
N LEU A 92 5.60 -11.48 3.17
CA LEU A 92 4.83 -10.67 2.23
C LEU A 92 3.57 -10.11 2.88
N ALA A 93 2.88 -10.90 3.71
CA ALA A 93 1.69 -10.41 4.42
C ALA A 93 2.05 -9.28 5.38
N ALA A 94 3.17 -9.38 6.10
CA ALA A 94 3.67 -8.32 6.97
C ALA A 94 4.05 -7.04 6.20
N LEU A 95 4.75 -7.19 5.07
CA LEU A 95 5.16 -6.06 4.22
C LEU A 95 3.95 -5.38 3.56
N ARG A 96 2.95 -6.16 3.12
CA ARG A 96 1.66 -5.64 2.67
C ARG A 96 0.96 -4.87 3.77
N LEU A 97 0.88 -5.42 4.98
CA LEU A 97 0.22 -4.75 6.10
C LEU A 97 0.92 -3.40 6.41
N GLY A 98 2.25 -3.37 6.43
CA GLY A 98 3.02 -2.14 6.59
C GLY A 98 2.76 -1.11 5.48
N ALA A 99 2.74 -1.53 4.22
CA ALA A 99 2.42 -0.64 3.10
C ALA A 99 0.98 -0.10 3.17
N GLN A 100 0.02 -0.92 3.59
CA GLN A 100 -1.38 -0.50 3.78
C GLN A 100 -1.55 0.47 4.96
N THR A 101 -0.62 0.50 5.92
CA THR A 101 -0.58 1.52 6.97
C THR A 101 0.05 2.84 6.51
N SER A 102 0.84 2.85 5.43
CA SER A 102 1.32 4.09 4.79
C SER A 102 0.17 4.74 4.01
N ARG A 103 -0.71 5.38 4.77
CA ARG A 103 -1.86 6.12 4.28
C ARG A 103 -1.52 7.53 3.84
N ARG A 104 -0.28 7.96 4.05
CA ARG A 104 0.10 9.37 3.98
C ARG A 104 1.07 9.65 2.84
N VAL A 105 0.76 10.67 2.04
CA VAL A 105 1.68 11.25 1.05
C VAL A 105 2.03 12.67 1.48
N VAL A 106 3.31 13.01 1.41
CA VAL A 106 3.81 14.34 1.73
C VAL A 106 4.44 14.96 0.48
N VAL A 107 3.93 16.10 0.04
CA VAL A 107 4.45 16.88 -1.09
C VAL A 107 5.08 18.17 -0.57
N ILE A 108 6.33 18.41 -0.93
CA ILE A 108 7.11 19.59 -0.57
C ILE A 108 7.22 20.49 -1.81
N VAL A 109 6.74 21.73 -1.69
CA VAL A 109 6.86 22.76 -2.72
C VAL A 109 7.86 23.82 -2.22
N PRO A 110 9.06 23.91 -2.81
CA PRO A 110 10.02 24.93 -2.43
C PRO A 110 9.55 26.31 -2.88
N LEU A 111 9.67 27.28 -2.00
CA LEU A 111 9.24 28.66 -2.17
C LEU A 111 10.43 29.59 -2.38
N LYS A 112 10.22 30.67 -3.13
CA LYS A 112 11.20 31.75 -3.26
C LYS A 112 11.29 32.52 -1.93
N PRO A 113 12.42 33.20 -1.68
CA PRO A 113 12.51 34.16 -0.59
C PRO A 113 11.33 35.14 -0.61
N ASP A 114 10.83 35.49 0.57
CA ASP A 114 9.72 36.44 0.80
C ASP A 114 8.34 36.03 0.26
N ALA A 115 8.20 34.82 -0.31
CA ALA A 115 6.92 34.32 -0.83
C ALA A 115 5.90 33.92 0.25
N HIS A 116 6.35 33.69 1.49
CA HIS A 116 5.52 33.17 2.59
C HIS A 116 4.20 33.94 2.76
N ALA A 117 4.24 35.28 2.83
CA ALA A 117 3.05 36.08 3.10
C ALA A 117 2.01 35.98 1.97
N SER A 118 2.47 35.93 0.72
CA SER A 118 1.60 35.77 -0.46
C SER A 118 0.99 34.38 -0.52
N VAL A 119 1.80 33.34 -0.33
CA VAL A 119 1.35 31.94 -0.33
C VAL A 119 0.38 31.67 0.82
N SER A 120 0.65 32.21 2.02
CA SER A 120 -0.29 32.12 3.15
C SER A 120 -1.67 32.70 2.83
N ARG A 121 -1.72 33.80 2.07
CA ARG A 121 -2.98 34.42 1.64
C ARG A 121 -3.72 33.57 0.61
N LEU A 122 -2.99 32.90 -0.29
CA LEU A 122 -3.57 31.96 -1.26
C LEU A 122 -4.15 30.74 -0.56
N LEU A 123 -3.39 30.11 0.35
CA LEU A 123 -3.83 28.92 1.09
C LEU A 123 -5.10 29.15 1.92
N LYS A 124 -5.28 30.36 2.47
CA LYS A 124 -6.50 30.73 3.20
C LYS A 124 -7.77 30.75 2.35
N GLN A 125 -7.65 30.74 1.02
CA GLN A 125 -8.80 30.64 0.12
C GLN A 125 -9.30 29.20 -0.01
N GLY A 126 -8.56 28.24 0.55
CA GLY A 126 -8.85 26.82 0.47
C GLY A 126 -8.20 26.16 -0.75
N PRO A 127 -8.29 24.82 -0.85
CA PRO A 127 -7.81 24.09 -2.00
C PRO A 127 -8.65 24.44 -3.25
N PRO A 128 -8.05 24.37 -4.44
CA PRO A 128 -8.70 24.63 -5.73
C PRO A 128 -9.59 23.47 -6.21
N PHE A 129 -9.63 22.38 -5.43
CA PHE A 129 -10.47 21.21 -5.64
C PHE A 129 -11.29 20.99 -4.37
N ASP A 130 -12.42 20.30 -4.51
CA ASP A 130 -13.22 19.86 -3.36
C ASP A 130 -12.59 18.60 -2.75
N PRO A 131 -12.02 18.65 -1.52
CA PRO A 131 -11.44 17.47 -0.90
C PRO A 131 -12.48 16.38 -0.64
N ALA A 132 -13.74 16.75 -0.38
CA ALA A 132 -14.81 15.80 -0.08
C ALA A 132 -15.27 15.00 -1.30
N ALA A 133 -14.96 15.47 -2.51
CA ALA A 133 -15.23 14.73 -3.74
C ALA A 133 -14.23 13.58 -3.98
N ILE A 134 -13.14 13.52 -3.22
CA ILE A 134 -12.11 12.49 -3.35
C ILE A 134 -12.43 11.38 -2.34
N GLU A 135 -13.05 10.30 -2.82
CA GLU A 135 -13.59 9.21 -1.99
C GLU A 135 -12.57 8.60 -1.03
N ALA A 136 -11.28 8.58 -1.41
CA ALA A 136 -10.22 8.00 -0.60
C ALA A 136 -9.52 9.00 0.36
N LEU A 137 -9.75 10.31 0.24
CA LEU A 137 -9.01 11.33 1.00
C LEU A 137 -9.68 11.61 2.34
N ASP A 138 -9.05 11.18 3.44
CA ASP A 138 -9.55 11.43 4.80
C ASP A 138 -9.11 12.78 5.33
N ARG A 139 -7.88 13.18 5.00
CA ARG A 139 -7.28 14.38 5.55
C ARG A 139 -6.36 15.06 4.57
N HIS A 140 -6.45 16.39 4.53
CA HIS A 140 -5.55 17.25 3.78
C HIS A 140 -5.07 18.39 4.67
N ASP A 141 -3.81 18.36 5.07
CA ASP A 141 -3.18 19.43 5.84
C ASP A 141 -2.15 20.16 4.97
N VAL A 142 -2.02 21.47 5.17
CA VAL A 142 -0.95 22.27 4.56
C VAL A 142 -0.18 23.02 5.63
N PHE A 143 1.11 22.78 5.71
CA PHE A 143 2.05 23.48 6.56
C PHE A 143 2.88 24.45 5.72
N LEU A 144 3.21 25.60 6.29
CA LEU A 144 3.98 26.63 5.62
C LEU A 144 5.18 27.00 6.47
N THR A 145 6.37 26.94 5.89
CA THR A 145 7.61 27.48 6.43
C THR A 145 8.02 28.71 5.62
N SER A 146 9.10 29.38 6.02
CA SER A 146 9.68 30.52 5.29
C SER A 146 10.00 30.23 3.82
N ASP A 147 10.27 28.97 3.52
CA ASP A 147 10.93 28.49 2.30
C ASP A 147 10.22 27.28 1.67
N GLU A 148 9.22 26.69 2.32
CA GLU A 148 8.52 25.51 1.81
C GLU A 148 7.03 25.56 2.16
N ALA A 149 6.20 25.04 1.26
CA ALA A 149 4.86 24.59 1.58
C ALA A 149 4.83 23.06 1.57
N VAL A 150 4.34 22.48 2.66
CA VAL A 150 4.30 21.03 2.86
C VAL A 150 2.84 20.59 2.91
N PHE A 151 2.43 19.83 1.90
CA PHE A 151 1.09 19.27 1.78
C PHE A 151 1.09 17.84 2.27
N VAL A 152 0.18 17.50 3.15
CA VAL A 152 0.00 16.16 3.70
C VAL A 152 -1.37 15.66 3.28
N PHE A 153 -1.40 14.52 2.61
CA PHE A 153 -2.62 13.83 2.20
C PHE A 153 -2.69 12.51 2.94
N GLU A 154 -3.81 12.20 3.59
CA GLU A 154 -4.06 10.90 4.20
C GLU A 154 -5.25 10.21 3.52
N ALA A 155 -5.10 8.91 3.24
CA ALA A 155 -6.12 8.10 2.60
C ALA A 155 -6.30 6.73 3.26
N HIS A 156 -7.54 6.40 3.62
CA HIS A 156 -7.88 5.15 4.31
C HIS A 156 -7.66 3.93 3.44
N LEU A 157 -7.77 4.08 2.12
CA LEU A 157 -7.55 3.04 1.11
C LEU A 157 -6.07 2.86 0.71
N GLY A 158 -5.14 3.53 1.39
CA GLY A 158 -3.70 3.46 1.14
C GLY A 158 -3.19 4.50 0.13
N SER A 159 -1.86 4.64 0.03
CA SER A 159 -1.18 5.61 -0.84
C SER A 159 -1.53 5.49 -2.33
N ASP A 160 -1.81 4.28 -2.83
CA ASP A 160 -2.21 4.03 -4.22
C ASP A 160 -3.48 4.77 -4.61
N ALA A 161 -4.42 4.94 -3.68
CA ALA A 161 -5.65 5.67 -3.92
C ALA A 161 -5.41 7.18 -4.16
N LEU A 162 -4.25 7.68 -3.72
CA LEU A 162 -3.77 9.03 -4.02
C LEU A 162 -3.02 9.09 -5.36
N GLY A 163 -2.68 7.97 -5.97
CA GLY A 163 -2.00 7.90 -7.27
C GLY A 163 -2.69 8.70 -8.38
N PRO A 164 -4.02 8.53 -8.59
CA PRO A 164 -4.80 9.35 -9.52
C PRO A 164 -4.77 10.84 -9.18
N LEU A 165 -4.83 11.21 -7.90
CA LEU A 165 -4.76 12.59 -7.43
C LEU A 165 -3.39 13.22 -7.72
N LEU A 166 -2.30 12.51 -7.41
CA LEU A 166 -0.93 12.96 -7.65
C LEU A 166 -0.58 13.01 -9.14
N SER A 167 -1.28 12.21 -9.95
CA SER A 167 -1.15 12.23 -11.41
C SER A 167 -2.11 13.22 -12.07
N ASP A 168 -3.05 13.82 -11.32
CA ASP A 168 -4.01 14.77 -11.86
C ASP A 168 -3.30 16.07 -12.27
N PRO A 169 -3.29 16.42 -13.57
CA PRO A 169 -2.73 17.68 -14.04
C PRO A 169 -3.33 18.90 -13.32
N LYS A 170 -4.59 18.83 -12.88
CA LYS A 170 -5.26 19.94 -12.17
C LYS A 170 -4.68 20.22 -10.80
N LEU A 171 -4.18 19.20 -10.10
CA LEU A 171 -3.46 19.39 -8.83
C LEU A 171 -2.19 20.22 -9.06
N TRP A 172 -1.51 19.98 -10.19
CA TRP A 172 -0.30 20.70 -10.60
C TRP A 172 -0.59 22.04 -11.30
N GLU A 173 -1.75 22.24 -11.92
CA GLU A 173 -2.20 23.54 -12.43
C GLU A 173 -2.34 24.56 -11.30
N ALA A 174 -2.75 24.13 -10.11
CA ALA A 174 -2.80 25.00 -8.93
C ALA A 174 -1.42 25.37 -8.38
N VAL A 175 -0.48 24.42 -8.41
CA VAL A 175 0.93 24.73 -8.13
C VAL A 175 1.52 25.65 -9.21
N SER A 176 1.03 25.56 -10.45
CA SER A 176 1.38 26.48 -11.53
C SER A 176 0.81 27.88 -11.31
N ALA A 177 -0.34 28.02 -10.64
CA ALA A 177 -0.86 29.32 -10.17
C ALA A 177 0.05 29.96 -9.10
N TRP A 178 0.88 29.16 -8.43
CA TRP A 178 1.94 29.65 -7.53
C TRP A 178 3.24 29.94 -8.28
N GLY A 179 3.26 29.86 -9.61
CA GLY A 179 4.48 29.81 -10.43
C GLY A 179 5.49 30.93 -10.18
N GLU A 180 5.05 32.14 -9.80
CA GLU A 180 5.97 33.21 -9.44
C GLU A 180 6.61 33.05 -8.05
N TYR A 181 5.98 32.28 -7.15
CA TYR A 181 6.38 32.05 -5.76
C TYR A 181 7.18 30.75 -5.56
N VAL A 182 7.15 29.84 -6.53
CA VAL A 182 7.82 28.52 -6.46
C VAL A 182 9.28 28.63 -6.90
N ALA A 183 10.20 28.12 -6.08
CA ALA A 183 11.65 28.17 -6.33
C ALA A 183 12.20 26.98 -7.14
N GLY A 184 11.42 25.92 -7.31
CA GLY A 184 11.84 24.71 -8.01
C GLY A 184 10.73 23.67 -8.10
N PRO A 185 11.02 22.51 -8.72
CA PRO A 185 10.01 21.47 -8.86
C PRO A 185 9.55 20.95 -7.49
N PRO A 186 8.24 20.70 -7.31
CA PRO A 186 7.72 19.97 -6.16
C PRO A 186 8.35 18.60 -6.01
N ARG A 187 8.44 18.12 -4.77
CA ARG A 187 9.09 16.84 -4.42
C ARG A 187 8.16 16.03 -3.53
N ILE A 188 8.15 14.72 -3.73
CA ILE A 188 7.45 13.81 -2.82
C ILE A 188 8.44 13.38 -1.75
N ALA A 189 8.08 13.56 -0.48
CA ALA A 189 8.91 13.13 0.64
C ALA A 189 8.71 11.64 0.93
N GLU A 190 9.80 10.98 1.32
CA GLU A 190 9.77 9.60 1.77
C GLU A 190 9.35 9.53 3.25
N GLU A 191 8.29 8.76 3.57
CA GLU A 191 8.04 8.36 4.96
C GLU A 191 9.15 7.41 5.42
N ALA A 192 10.11 7.94 6.18
CA ALA A 192 11.27 7.18 6.68
C ALA A 192 10.98 6.46 8.02
N PHE A 193 10.03 6.99 8.81
CA PHE A 193 9.60 6.42 10.09
C PHE A 193 8.20 6.92 10.43
N SER A 194 7.35 6.05 10.98
CA SER A 194 5.99 6.39 11.41
C SER A 194 5.66 5.69 12.71
N TRP A 195 5.01 6.41 13.63
CA TRP A 195 4.50 5.87 14.89
C TRP A 195 3.15 6.52 15.21
N GLY A 196 2.16 5.69 15.51
CA GLY A 196 0.85 6.11 15.98
C GLY A 196 0.47 5.35 17.24
N ARG A 197 -0.27 5.99 18.13
CA ARG A 197 -0.93 5.28 19.22
C ARG A 197 -2.12 4.52 18.61
N SER A 198 -2.14 3.19 18.71
CA SER A 198 -3.33 2.43 18.33
C SER A 198 -4.49 2.93 19.18
N GLU A 199 -5.53 3.48 18.54
CA GLU A 199 -6.83 3.47 19.17
C GLU A 199 -7.23 2.00 19.33
N PRO A 200 -7.73 1.58 20.50
CA PRO A 200 -8.32 0.25 20.60
C PRO A 200 -9.39 0.20 19.52
N ALA A 201 -9.23 -0.71 18.56
CA ALA A 201 -10.31 -1.04 17.64
C ALA A 201 -11.54 -1.28 18.50
N ASP A 202 -12.62 -0.53 18.25
CA ASP A 202 -13.90 -0.66 18.95
C ASP A 202 -14.08 -2.13 19.28
N GLU A 203 -14.12 -2.40 20.58
CA GLU A 203 -14.19 -3.75 21.13
C GLU A 203 -15.16 -4.54 20.28
N VAL A 204 -14.64 -5.50 19.52
CA VAL A 204 -15.44 -6.59 19.00
C VAL A 204 -15.99 -7.20 20.28
N SER A 205 -17.23 -6.84 20.61
CA SER A 205 -17.91 -7.32 21.79
C SER A 205 -18.05 -8.81 21.57
N PHE A 206 -17.10 -9.56 22.11
CA PHE A 206 -17.27 -10.96 22.40
C PHE A 206 -18.28 -11.02 23.55
N LEU A 207 -19.54 -10.72 23.24
CA LEU A 207 -20.62 -11.21 24.06
C LEU A 207 -20.36 -12.71 24.21
N PRO A 208 -20.26 -13.22 25.45
CA PRO A 208 -20.18 -14.65 25.66
C PRO A 208 -21.35 -15.27 24.88
N THR A 209 -21.06 -16.17 23.95
CA THR A 209 -22.09 -17.07 23.42
C THR A 209 -22.85 -17.61 24.63
N PRO A 210 -24.18 -17.44 24.71
CA PRO A 210 -24.96 -18.04 25.78
C PRO A 210 -24.57 -19.50 25.91
N GLY A 211 -24.04 -19.86 27.08
CA GLY A 211 -23.66 -21.24 27.38
C GLY A 211 -24.88 -22.15 27.22
N PRO A 212 -24.71 -23.41 26.82
CA PRO A 212 -25.81 -24.35 26.67
C PRO A 212 -26.34 -24.69 28.07
N GLY A 213 -27.32 -23.93 28.54
CA GLY A 213 -27.84 -24.08 29.88
C GLY A 213 -29.00 -23.14 30.14
N ASP A 214 -30.08 -23.30 29.36
CA ASP A 214 -31.46 -22.89 29.70
C ASP A 214 -32.46 -23.63 28.78
N SER A 215 -32.19 -24.90 28.47
CA SER A 215 -33.21 -25.77 27.90
C SER A 215 -33.99 -26.37 29.05
N ASP A 216 -35.02 -25.65 29.50
CA ASP A 216 -36.08 -26.18 30.34
C ASP A 216 -36.65 -27.43 29.63
N GLY A 217 -36.34 -28.59 30.19
CA GLY A 217 -36.96 -29.85 29.79
C GLY A 217 -38.42 -29.80 30.15
N GLY A 218 -39.26 -29.43 29.18
CA GLY A 218 -40.70 -29.52 29.30
C GLY A 218 -41.13 -30.97 29.53
N ASP A 219 -41.89 -31.18 30.60
CA ASP A 219 -42.54 -32.45 30.93
C ASP A 219 -43.41 -32.93 29.75
N ILE A 220 -43.11 -34.12 29.26
CA ILE A 220 -44.01 -34.89 28.41
C ILE A 220 -44.98 -35.66 29.32
N TYR A 221 -46.24 -35.24 29.32
CA TYR A 221 -47.37 -36.05 29.80
C TYR A 221 -47.71 -37.16 28.80
#